data_AF-A0A8T8I6W2-F1
#
_entry.id   AF-A0A8T8I6W2-F1
#
_cell.length_a   1.000
_cell.length_b   1.000
_cell.length_c   1.000
_cell.angle_alpha   90.00
_cell.angle_beta   90.00
_cell.angle_gamma   90.00
#
_symmetry.space_group_name_H-M   'P 1'
#
loop_
_entity.id
_entity.type
_entity.pdbx_description
1 polymer ?
#
loop_
_entity_poly.entity_id
_entity_poly.type
_entity_poly.pdbx_seq_one_letter_code
_entity_poly.pdbx_strand_id
1 'polypeptide(L)'
;LVGSPAEQLLNPAQRKIIEDGKWGSHPDVYGRMWWDEPARTIKRECGHVGNGRYAHPEQDRLCTVREMALLQGFPRRFRFDVSIIGNAYRHLGDAVPPLVSYQLAALCKWILAGQPPTAKDLCLPGTSLRVGDIRPVAAAE
;
A
#
# COMPACT_ATOMS: atom_id res chain seq x y z
N LEU A 1 4.08 3.74 16.51
CA LEU A 1 3.31 5.00 16.68
C LEU A 1 3.97 5.85 17.74
N VAL A 2 4.00 5.39 18.99
CA VAL A 2 4.79 5.99 20.07
C VAL A 2 6.12 5.28 20.16
N GLY A 3 7.23 6.02 20.22
CA GLY A 3 8.57 5.46 20.31
C GLY A 3 9.19 5.00 18.99
N SER A 4 8.58 5.29 17.83
CA SER A 4 9.22 5.12 16.51
C SER A 4 9.55 6.48 15.88
N PRO A 5 10.53 6.59 14.95
CA PRO A 5 10.86 7.86 14.29
C PRO A 5 9.67 8.54 13.60
N ALA A 6 8.62 7.77 13.31
CA ALA A 6 7.36 8.23 12.75
C ALA A 6 6.51 9.11 13.68
N GLU A 7 6.80 9.15 14.98
CA GLU A 7 6.08 9.96 15.97
C GLU A 7 6.16 11.46 15.66
N GLN A 8 7.25 11.92 15.03
CA GLN A 8 7.41 13.32 14.62
C GLN A 8 6.34 13.78 13.62
N LEU A 9 5.77 12.85 12.86
CA LEU A 9 4.78 13.11 11.81
C LEU A 9 3.33 13.10 12.34
N LEU A 10 3.16 13.01 13.66
CA LEU A 10 1.86 13.15 14.31
C LEU A 10 1.45 14.62 14.40
N ASN A 11 0.20 14.88 14.02
CA ASN A 11 -0.43 16.18 14.22
C ASN A 11 -0.78 16.39 15.71
N PRO A 12 -1.05 17.65 16.14
CA PRO A 12 -1.33 17.94 17.56
C PRO A 12 -2.51 17.16 18.14
N ALA A 13 -3.57 16.96 17.35
CA ALA A 13 -4.73 16.19 17.79
C ALA A 13 -4.39 14.71 18.03
N GLN A 14 -3.56 14.12 17.17
CA GLN A 14 -3.10 12.73 17.30
C GLN A 14 -2.20 12.54 18.52
N ARG A 15 -1.29 13.49 18.82
CA ARG A 15 -0.48 13.43 20.04
C ARG A 15 -1.35 13.46 21.29
N LYS A 16 -2.33 14.37 21.34
CA LYS A 16 -3.26 14.45 22.46
C LYS A 16 -4.06 13.16 22.66
N ILE A 17 -4.55 12.54 21.59
CA ILE A 17 -5.27 11.24 21.65
C ILE A 17 -4.39 10.15 22.28
N ILE A 18 -3.11 10.14 21.92
CA ILE A 18 -2.12 9.18 22.43
C ILE A 18 -1.84 9.44 23.91
N GLU A 19 -1.57 10.69 24.28
CA GLU A 19 -1.30 11.11 25.67
C GLU A 19 -2.49 10.78 26.59
N ASP A 20 -3.71 11.06 26.12
CA ASP A 20 -4.95 10.79 26.87
C ASP A 20 -5.28 9.28 26.93
N GLY A 21 -4.61 8.43 26.12
CA GLY A 21 -4.89 7.01 25.99
C GLY A 21 -6.27 6.66 25.42
N LYS A 22 -7.00 7.67 24.90
CA LYS A 22 -8.39 7.54 24.42
C LYS A 22 -8.43 7.40 22.92
N TRP A 23 -8.09 6.20 22.46
CA TRP A 23 -8.17 5.83 21.05
C TRP A 23 -9.63 5.80 20.60
N GLY A 24 -10.10 6.93 20.05
CA GLY A 24 -11.43 7.01 19.42
C GLY A 24 -11.54 6.10 18.18
N SER A 25 -12.69 6.10 17.52
CA SER A 25 -12.94 5.19 16.39
C SER A 25 -12.06 5.44 15.15
N HIS A 26 -11.50 6.64 15.00
CA HIS A 26 -10.75 7.06 13.81
C HIS A 26 -9.46 7.83 14.17
N PRO A 27 -8.49 7.19 14.84
CA PRO A 27 -7.30 7.86 15.37
C PRO A 27 -6.30 8.29 14.28
N ASP A 28 -6.47 7.82 13.04
CA ASP A 28 -5.55 8.02 11.93
C ASP A 28 -5.99 9.09 10.91
N VAL A 29 -7.17 9.68 11.10
CA VAL A 29 -7.73 10.73 10.24
C VAL A 29 -6.83 11.96 10.22
N TYR A 30 -6.70 12.59 9.04
CA TYR A 30 -5.74 13.66 8.75
C TYR A 30 -4.27 13.29 9.05
N GLY A 31 -3.96 12.00 9.10
CA GLY A 31 -2.60 11.52 9.34
C GLY A 31 -1.71 11.62 8.11
N ARG A 32 -0.41 11.82 8.36
CA ARG A 32 0.66 11.67 7.36
C ARG A 32 1.16 10.24 7.27
N MET A 33 1.46 9.78 6.07
CA MET A 33 2.21 8.56 5.83
C MET A 33 3.62 8.70 6.42
N TRP A 34 4.31 7.57 6.55
CA TRP A 34 5.66 7.51 7.12
C TRP A 34 6.59 6.82 6.13
N TRP A 35 7.86 7.19 6.13
CA TRP A 35 8.86 6.60 5.22
C TRP A 35 9.24 5.18 5.61
N ASP A 36 9.51 4.96 6.90
CA ASP A 36 10.10 3.72 7.41
C ASP A 36 9.06 2.75 8.00
N GLU A 37 7.80 2.94 7.67
CA GLU A 37 6.70 2.12 8.18
C GLU A 37 5.76 1.72 7.04
N PRO A 38 5.10 0.55 7.14
CA PRO A 38 4.15 0.13 6.12
C PRO A 38 3.01 1.13 5.92
N ALA A 39 2.60 1.29 4.67
CA ALA A 39 1.38 2.00 4.33
C ALA A 39 0.15 1.39 5.04
N ARG A 40 -0.77 2.25 5.49
CA ARG A 40 -2.12 1.79 5.86
C ARG A 40 -2.86 1.32 4.62
N THR A 41 -3.90 0.52 4.82
CA THR A 41 -4.76 0.04 3.74
C THR A 41 -5.24 1.21 2.89
N ILE A 42 -4.91 1.19 1.60
CA ILE A 42 -5.38 2.18 0.63
C ILE A 42 -6.83 1.85 0.29
N LYS A 43 -7.77 2.51 0.98
CA LYS A 43 -9.21 2.28 0.79
C LYS A 43 -9.71 3.00 -0.48
N ARG A 44 -10.90 2.62 -0.96
CA ARG A 44 -11.65 3.31 -2.02
C ARG A 44 -11.65 4.84 -1.90
N GLU A 45 -11.82 5.34 -0.68
CA GLU A 45 -11.93 6.77 -0.38
C GLU A 45 -10.58 7.41 -0.01
N CYS A 46 -9.46 6.83 -0.46
CA CYS A 46 -8.12 7.35 -0.21
C CYS A 46 -7.84 8.73 -0.84
N GLY A 47 -8.71 9.21 -1.75
CA GLY A 47 -8.59 10.54 -2.35
C GLY A 47 -8.75 11.71 -1.36
N HIS A 48 -9.02 11.45 -0.07
CA HIS A 48 -9.35 12.46 0.93
C HIS A 48 -8.62 12.15 2.25
N VAL A 49 -7.84 13.10 2.77
CA VAL A 49 -7.12 12.97 4.07
C VAL A 49 -8.07 12.86 5.28
N GLY A 50 -9.34 13.25 5.13
CA GLY A 50 -10.37 13.08 6.17
C GLY A 50 -10.76 11.61 6.43
N ASN A 51 -10.40 10.69 5.53
CA ASN A 51 -10.81 9.28 5.58
C ASN A 51 -9.70 8.33 6.08
N GLY A 52 -8.58 8.89 6.52
CA GLY A 52 -7.48 8.15 7.11
C GLY A 52 -6.13 8.83 6.93
N ARG A 53 -5.08 8.04 7.10
CA ARG A 53 -3.68 8.48 6.96
C ARG A 53 -3.22 8.42 5.52
N TYR A 54 -3.39 9.50 4.77
CA TYR A 54 -3.07 9.55 3.33
C TYR A 54 -2.26 10.78 2.91
N ALA A 55 -1.91 11.67 3.84
CA ALA A 55 -1.08 12.83 3.53
C ALA A 55 0.38 12.40 3.28
N HIS A 56 1.09 13.13 2.43
CA HIS A 56 2.50 12.89 2.15
C HIS A 56 3.33 13.03 3.45
N PRO A 57 4.38 12.22 3.67
CA PRO A 57 5.20 12.29 4.89
C PRO A 57 5.77 13.69 5.16
N GLU A 58 6.20 14.38 4.10
CA GLU A 58 6.89 15.68 4.22
C GLU A 58 6.13 16.87 3.63
N GLN A 59 5.23 16.64 2.67
CA GLN A 59 4.64 17.72 1.86
C GLN A 59 3.22 17.97 2.33
N ASP A 60 2.76 19.22 2.34
CA ASP A 60 1.41 19.62 2.78
C ASP A 60 0.34 19.30 1.73
N ARG A 61 0.26 18.02 1.34
CA ARG A 61 -0.68 17.51 0.34
C ARG A 61 -1.05 16.06 0.61
N LEU A 62 -2.12 15.62 -0.05
CA LEU A 62 -2.44 14.21 -0.22
C LEU A 62 -1.33 13.50 -1.02
N CYS A 63 -1.07 12.23 -0.72
CA CYS A 63 -0.30 11.37 -1.63
C CYS A 63 -0.99 11.32 -3.00
N THR A 64 -0.22 11.46 -4.07
CA THR A 64 -0.74 11.42 -5.44
C THR A 64 -1.27 10.02 -5.78
N VAL A 65 -2.11 9.94 -6.82
CA VAL A 65 -2.54 8.66 -7.41
C VAL A 65 -1.34 7.75 -7.71
N ARG A 66 -0.23 8.31 -8.21
CA ARG A 66 0.96 7.53 -8.54
C ARG A 66 1.63 6.95 -7.29
N GLU A 67 1.80 7.76 -6.24
CA GLU A 67 2.42 7.30 -4.99
C GLU A 67 1.58 6.19 -4.35
N MET A 68 0.26 6.39 -4.25
CA MET A 68 -0.61 5.36 -3.69
C MET A 68 -0.70 4.11 -4.59
N ALA A 69 -0.64 4.26 -5.91
CA ALA A 69 -0.59 3.13 -6.83
C ALA A 69 0.68 2.29 -6.67
N LEU A 70 1.82 2.91 -6.41
CA LEU A 70 3.05 2.19 -6.11
C LEU A 70 2.92 1.41 -4.79
N LEU A 71 2.29 2.00 -3.76
CA LEU A 71 2.03 1.33 -2.49
C LEU A 71 1.07 0.13 -2.65
N GLN A 72 0.06 0.25 -3.52
CA GLN A 72 -0.87 -0.85 -3.84
C GLN A 72 -0.25 -1.89 -4.80
N GLY A 73 1.01 -1.72 -5.21
CA GLY A 73 1.73 -2.70 -6.04
C GLY A 73 1.43 -2.60 -7.54
N PHE A 74 0.93 -1.47 -8.04
CA PHE A 74 0.82 -1.24 -9.48
C PHE A 74 2.20 -1.04 -10.11
N PRO A 75 2.40 -1.50 -11.37
CA PRO A 75 3.60 -1.17 -12.13
C PRO A 75 3.79 0.34 -12.26
N ARG A 76 5.04 0.82 -12.21
CA ARG A 76 5.40 2.26 -12.23
C ARG A 76 4.81 3.04 -13.40
N ARG A 77 4.58 2.36 -14.54
CA ARG A 77 4.05 2.94 -15.78
C ARG A 77 2.58 2.61 -16.03
N PHE A 78 1.87 1.98 -15.10
CA PHE A 78 0.44 1.73 -15.24
C PHE A 78 -0.32 3.05 -15.38
N ARG A 79 -1.27 3.11 -16.32
CA ARG A 79 -2.09 4.31 -16.58
C ARG A 79 -3.53 4.01 -16.20
N PHE A 80 -4.09 4.84 -15.33
CA PHE A 80 -5.52 4.86 -15.09
C PHE A 80 -6.16 5.70 -16.20
N ASP A 81 -6.99 5.06 -17.01
CA ASP A 81 -7.73 5.74 -18.06
C ASP A 81 -9.04 6.27 -17.49
N VAL A 82 -8.98 7.50 -16.96
CA VAL A 82 -10.12 8.18 -16.35
C VAL A 82 -10.12 9.64 -16.75
N SER A 83 -11.32 10.21 -16.90
CA SER A 83 -11.51 11.63 -17.16
C SER A 83 -11.34 12.50 -15.90
N ILE A 84 -11.55 11.92 -14.71
CA ILE A 84 -11.53 12.63 -13.42
C ILE A 84 -10.56 11.92 -12.47
N ILE A 85 -9.63 12.68 -11.87
CA ILE A 85 -8.60 12.13 -10.97
C ILE A 85 -9.19 11.40 -9.75
N GLY A 86 -10.33 11.85 -9.24
CA GLY A 86 -11.06 11.18 -8.15
C GLY A 86 -11.43 9.73 -8.48
N ASN A 87 -11.74 9.43 -9.75
CA ASN A 87 -12.03 8.06 -10.18
C ASN A 87 -10.77 7.19 -10.18
N ALA A 88 -9.58 7.77 -10.44
CA ALA A 88 -8.34 7.01 -10.32
C ALA A 88 -8.06 6.58 -8.87
N TYR A 89 -8.31 7.44 -7.88
CA TYR A 89 -8.23 7.05 -6.46
C TYR A 89 -9.22 5.94 -6.11
N ARG A 90 -10.45 5.99 -6.63
CA ARG A 90 -11.45 4.94 -6.42
C ARG A 90 -11.02 3.61 -7.04
N HIS A 91 -10.63 3.62 -8.32
CA HIS A 91 -10.15 2.45 -9.02
C HIS A 91 -8.95 1.82 -8.31
N LEU A 92 -8.03 2.66 -7.83
CA LEU A 92 -6.89 2.22 -7.05
C LEU A 92 -7.30 1.53 -5.75
N GLY A 93 -8.18 2.16 -4.96
CA GLY A 93 -8.58 1.65 -3.65
C GLY A 93 -9.51 0.45 -3.69
N ASP A 94 -10.28 0.28 -4.77
CA ASP A 94 -11.10 -0.91 -5.01
C ASP A 94 -10.29 -2.08 -5.60
N ALA A 95 -9.12 -1.82 -6.19
CA ALA A 95 -8.34 -2.84 -6.88
C ALA A 95 -7.67 -3.82 -5.91
N VAL A 96 -7.70 -5.10 -6.27
CA VAL A 96 -6.78 -6.10 -5.72
C VAL A 96 -5.35 -5.70 -6.11
N PRO A 97 -4.39 -5.70 -5.16
CA PRO A 97 -2.99 -5.40 -5.47
C PRO A 97 -2.48 -6.22 -6.66
N PRO A 98 -1.99 -5.61 -7.75
CA PRO A 98 -1.56 -6.34 -8.94
C PRO A 98 -0.44 -7.36 -8.67
N LEU A 99 0.41 -7.10 -7.68
CA LEU A 99 1.42 -8.05 -7.20
C LEU A 99 0.81 -9.37 -6.75
N VAL A 100 -0.28 -9.31 -5.98
CA VAL A 100 -0.99 -10.49 -5.47
C VAL A 100 -1.66 -11.22 -6.64
N SER A 101 -2.40 -10.49 -7.48
CA SER A 101 -3.06 -11.07 -8.66
C SER A 101 -2.09 -11.76 -9.61
N TYR A 102 -0.89 -11.22 -9.78
CA TYR A 102 0.15 -11.82 -10.63
C TYR A 102 0.67 -13.15 -10.07
N GLN A 103 0.89 -13.23 -8.76
CA GLN A 103 1.32 -14.47 -8.10
C GLN A 103 0.22 -15.54 -8.13
N LEU A 104 -1.04 -15.14 -7.95
CA LEU A 104 -2.18 -16.05 -8.11
C LEU A 104 -2.26 -16.60 -9.53
N ALA A 105 -2.03 -15.77 -10.55
CA ALA A 105 -1.99 -16.23 -11.94
C ALA A 105 -0.89 -17.26 -12.18
N ALA A 106 0.29 -17.08 -11.57
CA ALA A 106 1.39 -18.05 -11.65
C ALA A 106 1.01 -19.40 -10.99
N LEU A 107 0.30 -19.37 -9.86
CA LEU A 107 -0.25 -20.56 -9.22
C LEU A 107 -1.26 -21.28 -10.11
N CYS A 108 -2.21 -20.56 -10.71
CA CYS A 108 -3.16 -21.14 -11.66
C CYS A 108 -2.43 -21.81 -12.83
N LYS A 109 -1.39 -21.16 -13.38
CA LYS A 109 -0.58 -21.74 -14.45
C LYS A 109 0.10 -23.04 -14.03
N TRP A 110 0.61 -23.11 -12.81
CA TRP A 110 1.18 -24.34 -12.28
C TRP A 110 0.14 -25.46 -12.18
N ILE A 111 -1.04 -25.17 -11.64
CA ILE A 111 -2.14 -26.15 -11.54
C ILE A 111 -2.51 -26.70 -12.92
N LEU A 112 -2.54 -25.85 -13.95
CA LEU A 112 -2.97 -26.22 -15.30
C LEU A 112 -1.88 -26.92 -16.13
N ALA A 113 -0.61 -26.52 -15.99
CA ALA A 113 0.48 -26.98 -16.86
C ALA A 113 1.45 -27.95 -16.17
N GLY A 114 1.37 -28.08 -14.83
CA GLY A 114 2.19 -28.99 -14.03
C GLY A 114 3.60 -28.50 -13.73
N GLN A 115 4.05 -27.35 -14.28
CA GLN A 115 5.35 -26.77 -13.94
C GLN A 115 5.22 -25.75 -12.80
N PRO A 116 5.94 -25.92 -11.67
CA PRO A 116 5.91 -24.96 -10.58
C PRO A 116 6.53 -23.61 -11.01
N PRO A 117 6.01 -22.48 -10.50
CA PRO A 117 6.54 -21.17 -10.86
C PRO A 117 7.93 -20.99 -10.25
N THR A 118 8.84 -20.39 -11.01
CA THR A 118 10.11 -19.92 -10.45
C THR A 118 9.88 -18.63 -9.67
N ALA A 119 10.83 -18.22 -8.82
CA ALA A 119 10.76 -16.93 -8.14
C ALA A 119 10.64 -15.74 -9.12
N LYS A 120 11.21 -15.86 -10.33
CA LYS A 120 11.04 -14.84 -11.38
C LYS A 120 9.59 -14.75 -11.87
N ASP A 121 8.88 -15.88 -11.96
CA ASP A 121 7.49 -15.93 -12.41
C ASP A 121 6.51 -15.33 -11.38
N LEU A 122 6.97 -15.09 -10.15
CA LEU A 122 6.20 -14.46 -9.07
C LEU A 122 6.44 -12.94 -8.99
N CYS A 123 7.43 -12.41 -9.70
CA CYS A 123 7.77 -10.99 -9.70
C CYS A 123 7.12 -10.25 -10.89
N LEU A 124 6.04 -9.50 -10.63
CA LEU A 124 5.40 -8.66 -11.65
C LEU A 124 6.39 -7.58 -12.16
N PRO A 125 6.72 -7.53 -13.48
CA PRO A 125 7.66 -6.57 -14.01
C PRO A 125 7.25 -5.11 -13.78
N GLY A 126 8.23 -4.24 -13.53
CA GLY A 126 8.00 -2.81 -13.35
C GLY A 126 7.44 -2.39 -11.99
N THR A 127 7.42 -3.30 -11.01
CA THR A 127 7.06 -3.04 -9.61
C THR A 127 8.31 -2.96 -8.72
N SER A 128 8.14 -2.84 -7.40
CA SER A 128 9.24 -2.87 -6.41
C SER A 128 9.72 -4.28 -6.07
N LEU A 129 8.88 -5.31 -6.19
CA LEU A 129 9.21 -6.69 -5.81
C LEU A 129 10.37 -7.24 -6.67
N ARG A 130 11.35 -7.87 -6.03
CA ARG A 130 12.52 -8.48 -6.65
C ARG A 130 12.60 -9.97 -6.31
N VAL A 131 13.31 -10.70 -7.15
CA VAL A 131 13.52 -12.16 -6.97
C VAL A 131 14.15 -12.46 -5.61
N GLY A 132 15.10 -11.63 -5.15
CA GLY A 132 15.76 -11.79 -3.85
C GLY A 132 14.85 -11.55 -2.64
N ASP A 133 13.70 -10.91 -2.82
CA ASP A 133 12.71 -10.72 -1.75
C ASP A 133 11.91 -12.00 -1.49
N ILE A 134 11.89 -12.92 -2.46
CA ILE A 134 11.17 -14.19 -2.37
C ILE A 134 12.10 -15.22 -1.75
N ARG A 135 11.75 -15.66 -0.54
CA ARG A 135 12.48 -16.69 0.17
C ARG A 135 11.72 -18.01 0.09
N PRO A 136 12.36 -19.11 -0.31
CA PRO A 136 11.75 -20.42 -0.16
C PRO A 136 11.49 -20.66 1.33
N VAL A 137 10.29 -21.17 1.64
CA VAL A 137 10.02 -21.69 2.98
C VAL A 137 10.87 -22.96 3.11
N ALA A 138 11.69 -23.05 4.17
CA ALA A 138 12.39 -24.29 4.47
C ALA A 138 11.36 -25.43 4.50
N ALA A 139 11.67 -26.57 3.88
CA ALA A 139 10.79 -27.72 3.96
C ALA A 139 10.52 -27.99 5.45
N ALA A 140 9.25 -28.05 5.84
CA ALA A 140 8.90 -28.47 7.18
C ALA A 140 9.48 -29.87 7.38
N GLU A 141 10.31 -30.03 8.41
CA GLU A 141 10.84 -31.33 8.84
C GLU A 141 9.72 -32.28 9.26
#